data_AF-A0A949YXJ4-F1
#
_entry.id   AF-A0A949YXJ4-F1
#
_cell.length_a   1.000
_cell.length_b   1.000
_cell.length_c   1.000
_cell.angle_alpha   90.00
_cell.angle_beta   90.00
_cell.angle_gamma   90.00
#
_symmetry.space_group_name_H-M   'P 1'
#
loop_
_entity.id
_entity.type
_entity.pdbx_description
1 polymer ?
#
loop_
_entity_poly.entity_id
_entity_poly.type
_entity_poly.pdbx_seq_one_letter_code
_entity_poly.pdbx_strand_id
1 'polypeptide(L)'
;MKAPALELGDIFRLHGPAYLATFGDSLSHEQRKALRAIALCRTAALGGHVDQCDRCGYRKVAYCSCRNRHCPKCRGRARAQWLEERAAELLPVEYFHVVF
;
A
#
# COMPACT_ATOMS: atom_id res chain seq x y z
N MET A 1 0.32 5.92 15.97
CA MET A 1 1.27 4.92 15.46
C MET A 1 2.39 5.63 14.73
N LYS A 2 3.64 5.33 15.07
CA LYS A 2 4.83 5.86 14.39
C LYS A 2 4.90 5.23 12.99
N ALA A 3 5.24 6.01 11.97
CA ALA A 3 5.48 5.45 10.64
C ALA A 3 6.65 4.44 10.72
N PRO A 4 6.58 3.31 10.01
CA PRO A 4 7.70 2.38 9.95
C PRO A 4 8.93 3.07 9.34
N ALA A 5 10.12 2.68 9.81
CA ALA A 5 11.38 3.25 9.31
C ALA A 5 11.65 2.91 7.84
N LEU A 6 11.04 1.83 7.34
CA LEU A 6 11.16 1.37 5.96
C LEU A 6 9.81 0.81 5.49
N GLU A 7 9.33 1.25 4.33
CA GLU A 7 8.14 0.73 3.68
C GLU A 7 8.49 0.00 2.37
N LEU A 8 7.59 -0.89 1.92
CA LEU A 8 7.76 -1.57 0.63
C LEU A 8 7.90 -0.59 -0.55
N GLY A 9 7.24 0.57 -0.47
CA GLY A 9 7.40 1.63 -1.45
C GLY A 9 8.84 2.16 -1.53
N ASP A 10 9.54 2.25 -0.40
CA ASP A 10 10.95 2.68 -0.37
C ASP A 10 11.84 1.66 -1.07
N ILE A 11 11.65 0.37 -0.77
CA ILE A 11 12.39 -0.73 -1.39
C ILE A 11 12.17 -0.74 -2.90
N PHE A 12 10.92 -0.58 -3.37
CA PHE A 12 10.62 -0.57 -4.80
C PHE A 12 11.17 0.68 -5.50
N ARG A 13 11.21 1.83 -4.83
CA ARG A 13 11.86 3.02 -5.40
C ARG A 13 13.37 2.82 -5.54
N LEU A 14 14.02 2.25 -4.53
CA LEU A 14 15.47 2.09 -4.50
C LEU A 14 15.96 0.95 -5.42
N HIS A 15 15.29 -0.20 -5.39
CA HIS A 15 15.76 -1.42 -6.07
C HIS A 15 14.90 -1.85 -7.25
N GLY A 16 13.69 -1.28 -7.40
CA GLY A 16 12.77 -1.64 -8.48
C GLY A 16 13.33 -1.47 -9.90
N PRO A 17 14.08 -0.39 -10.21
CA PRO A 17 14.69 -0.24 -11.54
C PRO A 17 15.65 -1.38 -11.89
N ALA A 18 16.55 -1.75 -10.98
CA ALA A 18 17.49 -2.86 -11.18
C ALA A 18 16.74 -4.21 -11.31
N TYR A 19 15.74 -4.43 -10.45
CA TYR A 19 14.91 -5.64 -10.53
C TYR A 19 14.16 -5.76 -11.86
N LEU A 20 13.59 -4.66 -12.36
CA LEU A 20 12.89 -4.63 -13.65
C LEU A 20 13.85 -4.80 -14.83
N ALA A 21 15.10 -4.31 -14.74
CA ALA A 21 16.10 -4.53 -15.77
C ALA A 21 16.48 -6.01 -15.90
N THR A 22 16.58 -6.73 -14.77
CA THR A 22 16.97 -8.15 -14.76
C THR A 22 15.81 -9.10 -15.03
N PHE A 23 14.62 -8.82 -14.48
CA PHE A 23 13.50 -9.76 -14.45
C PHE A 23 12.24 -9.24 -15.14
N GLY A 24 12.25 -8.02 -15.70
CA GLY A 24 11.06 -7.35 -16.22
C GLY A 24 10.26 -8.17 -17.24
N ASP A 25 10.95 -8.92 -18.09
CA ASP A 25 10.34 -9.74 -19.14
C ASP A 25 9.61 -10.96 -18.58
N SER A 26 10.06 -11.50 -17.45
CA SER A 26 9.41 -12.62 -16.75
C SER A 26 8.19 -12.21 -15.91
N LEU A 27 8.02 -10.91 -15.64
CA LEU A 27 6.90 -10.43 -14.83
C LEU A 27 5.63 -10.29 -15.66
N SER A 28 4.51 -10.68 -15.08
CA SER A 28 3.19 -10.40 -15.64
C SER A 28 2.90 -8.90 -15.62
N HIS A 29 1.95 -8.47 -16.46
CA HIS A 29 1.46 -7.10 -16.48
C HIS A 29 1.02 -6.62 -15.07
N GLU A 30 0.28 -7.45 -14.35
CA GLU A 30 -0.22 -7.10 -13.02
C GLU A 30 0.90 -6.95 -11.98
N GLN A 31 1.96 -7.76 -12.06
CA GLN A 31 3.14 -7.61 -11.20
C GLN A 31 3.88 -6.30 -11.48
N ARG A 32 4.13 -5.96 -12.76
CA ARG A 32 4.75 -4.67 -13.13
C ARG A 32 3.91 -3.48 -12.69
N LYS A 33 2.58 -3.57 -12.86
CA LYS A 33 1.62 -2.55 -12.42
C LYS A 33 1.63 -2.38 -10.90
N ALA A 34 1.66 -3.47 -10.14
CA ALA A 34 1.75 -3.43 -8.69
C ALA A 34 3.05 -2.78 -8.22
N LEU A 35 4.20 -3.18 -8.79
CA LEU A 35 5.51 -2.61 -8.46
C LEU A 35 5.52 -1.09 -8.69
N ARG A 36 5.12 -0.63 -9.88
CA ARG A 36 5.05 0.81 -10.19
C ARG A 36 4.09 1.56 -9.27
N ALA A 37 2.89 1.03 -9.07
CA ALA A 37 1.89 1.68 -8.21
C ALA A 37 2.38 1.82 -6.76
N ILE A 38 2.99 0.77 -6.21
CA ILE A 38 3.51 0.78 -4.83
C ILE A 38 4.71 1.72 -4.71
N ALA A 39 5.61 1.76 -5.69
CA ALA A 39 6.74 2.70 -5.72
C ALA A 39 6.30 4.18 -5.74
N LEU A 40 5.21 4.51 -6.43
CA LEU A 40 4.70 5.88 -6.52
C LEU A 40 3.76 6.27 -5.37
N CYS A 41 3.32 5.29 -4.58
CA CYS A 41 2.30 5.47 -3.57
C CYS A 41 2.71 6.51 -2.50
N ARG A 42 1.82 7.48 -2.22
CA ARG A 42 2.03 8.55 -1.22
C ARG A 42 3.27 9.40 -1.50
N THR A 43 3.55 9.64 -2.77
CA THR A 43 4.60 10.57 -3.23
C THR A 43 3.98 11.70 -4.05
N ALA A 44 4.75 12.76 -4.29
CA ALA A 44 4.34 13.87 -5.14
C ALA A 44 3.96 13.45 -6.57
N ALA A 45 4.49 12.32 -7.06
CA ALA A 45 4.19 11.81 -8.39
C ALA A 45 2.70 11.45 -8.61
N LEU A 46 1.94 11.20 -7.54
CA LEU A 46 0.49 10.96 -7.60
C LEU A 46 -0.33 12.19 -7.21
N GLY A 47 0.31 13.35 -7.06
CA GLY A 47 -0.31 14.55 -6.52
C GLY A 47 -0.63 14.45 -5.03
N GLY A 48 -1.24 15.50 -4.51
CA GLY A 48 -1.62 15.61 -3.11
C GLY A 48 -2.49 16.82 -2.85
N HIS A 49 -2.89 16.99 -1.60
CA HIS A 49 -3.61 18.17 -1.12
C HIS A 49 -2.89 18.74 0.11
N VAL A 50 -3.17 20.00 0.38
CA VAL A 50 -2.71 20.70 1.59
C VAL A 50 -3.92 20.90 2.48
N ASP A 51 -3.90 20.24 3.64
CA ASP A 51 -4.85 20.51 4.70
C ASP A 51 -4.35 21.71 5.49
N GLN A 52 -5.19 22.72 5.69
CA GLN A 52 -4.90 23.85 6.57
C GLN A 52 -5.90 23.89 7.72
N CYS A 53 -5.41 24.09 8.94
CA CYS A 53 -6.26 24.36 10.08
C CYS A 53 -6.69 25.83 10.08
N ASP A 54 -8.00 26.07 10.02
CA ASP A 54 -8.56 27.44 10.03
C ASP A 54 -8.34 28.20 11.35
N ARG A 55 -7.97 27.50 12.43
CA ARG A 55 -7.77 28.11 13.77
C ARG A 55 -6.33 28.52 14.04
N CYS A 56 -5.35 27.70 13.66
CA CYS A 56 -3.93 27.95 13.97
C CYS A 56 -3.05 28.10 12.72
N GLY A 57 -3.63 27.98 11.52
CA GLY A 57 -2.89 28.11 10.27
C GLY A 57 -1.97 26.94 9.93
N TYR A 58 -1.84 25.92 10.79
CA TYR A 58 -1.01 24.74 10.55
C TYR A 58 -1.38 24.07 9.22
N ARG A 59 -0.35 23.78 8.41
CA ARG A 59 -0.50 23.14 7.10
C ARG A 59 0.14 21.76 7.10
N LYS A 60 -0.56 20.81 6.49
CA LYS A 60 -0.06 19.45 6.27
C LYS A 60 -0.25 19.07 4.82
N VAL A 61 0.82 18.59 4.19
CA VAL A 61 0.75 18.01 2.85
C VAL A 61 0.39 16.54 2.97
N ALA A 62 -0.62 16.11 2.22
CA ALA A 62 -1.05 14.73 2.13
C ALA A 62 -1.04 14.27 0.66
N TYR A 63 -0.13 13.34 0.34
CA TYR A 63 -0.04 12.76 -1.00
C TYR A 63 -1.10 11.68 -1.22
N CYS A 64 -1.56 11.55 -2.47
CA CYS A 64 -2.59 10.60 -2.88
C CYS A 64 -2.12 9.13 -2.78
N SER A 65 -3.09 8.23 -2.57
CA SER A 65 -2.87 6.78 -2.55
C SER A 65 -2.77 6.22 -3.97
N CYS A 66 -2.02 5.13 -4.15
CA CYS A 66 -1.92 4.46 -5.46
C CYS A 66 -3.15 3.60 -5.83
N ARG A 67 -4.07 3.38 -4.87
CA ARG A 67 -5.31 2.59 -5.02
C ARG A 67 -5.13 1.14 -5.50
N ASN A 68 -3.90 0.63 -5.61
CA ASN A 68 -3.66 -0.76 -5.97
C ASN A 68 -4.00 -1.69 -4.79
N ARG A 69 -4.77 -2.76 -5.05
CA ARG A 69 -5.23 -3.72 -4.04
C ARG A 69 -4.09 -4.44 -3.29
N HIS A 70 -2.94 -4.56 -3.94
CA HIS A 70 -1.75 -5.22 -3.38
C HIS A 70 -0.88 -4.27 -2.54
N CYS A 71 -1.19 -2.97 -2.50
CA CYS A 71 -0.40 -2.00 -1.74
C CYS A 71 -0.66 -2.14 -0.23
N PRO A 72 0.36 -2.55 0.57
CA PRO A 72 0.19 -2.73 2.01
C PRO A 72 -0.12 -1.40 2.71
N LYS A 73 0.31 -0.26 2.15
CA LYS A 73 0.07 1.06 2.73
C LYS A 73 -1.36 1.58 2.53
N CYS A 74 -1.99 1.28 1.39
CA CYS A 74 -3.30 1.85 1.05
C CYS A 74 -4.47 1.09 1.64
N ARG A 75 -4.37 -0.24 1.72
CA ARG A 75 -5.48 -1.12 2.14
C ARG A 75 -5.06 -2.12 3.21
N GLY A 76 -3.79 -2.14 3.63
CA GLY A 76 -3.26 -3.15 4.55
C GLY A 76 -3.95 -3.11 5.92
N ARG A 77 -4.14 -1.93 6.51
CA ARG A 77 -4.84 -1.82 7.81
C ARG A 77 -6.28 -2.31 7.73
N ALA A 78 -7.04 -1.86 6.73
CA ALA A 78 -8.43 -2.28 6.55
C ALA A 78 -8.54 -3.80 6.30
N ARG A 79 -7.62 -4.37 5.51
CA ARG A 79 -7.51 -5.81 5.31
C ARG A 79 -7.19 -6.56 6.61
N ALA A 80 -6.23 -6.07 7.39
CA ALA A 80 -5.82 -6.70 8.65
C ALA A 80 -6.97 -6.69 9.66
N GLN A 81 -7.66 -5.56 9.79
CA GLN A 81 -8.84 -5.44 10.65
C GLN A 81 -9.96 -6.39 10.20
N TRP A 82 -10.25 -6.42 8.89
CA TRP A 82 -11.25 -7.34 8.36
C TRP A 82 -10.89 -8.81 8.62
N LEU A 83 -9.61 -9.18 8.48
CA LEU A 83 -9.14 -10.54 8.78
C LEU A 83 -9.30 -10.88 10.27
N GLU A 84 -8.99 -9.95 11.17
CA GLU A 84 -9.15 -10.13 12.61
C GLU A 84 -10.63 -10.32 13.00
N GLU A 85 -11.52 -9.53 12.41
CA GLU A 85 -12.97 -9.69 12.60
C GLU A 85 -13.47 -11.04 12.10
N ARG A 86 -13.05 -11.50 10.90
CA ARG A 86 -13.42 -12.83 10.39
C ARG A 86 -12.81 -13.96 11.22
N ALA A 87 -11.60 -13.78 11.75
CA ALA A 87 -10.95 -14.77 12.59
C ALA A 87 -11.67 -14.95 13.94
N ALA A 88 -12.26 -13.89 14.49
CA ALA A 88 -13.04 -13.97 15.73
C ALA A 88 -14.35 -14.76 15.59
N GLU A 89 -14.84 -14.95 14.37
CA GLU A 89 -16.06 -15.72 14.06
C GLU A 89 -15.78 -17.22 13.88
N LEU A 90 -14.51 -17.65 13.94
CA LEU A 90 -14.12 -19.03 13.67
C LEU A 90 -14.48 -19.97 14.82
N LEU A 91 -15.08 -21.10 14.46
CA LEU A 91 -15.29 -22.24 15.35
C LEU A 91 -13.99 -23.06 15.45
N PRO A 92 -13.77 -23.82 16.54
CA PRO A 92 -12.58 -24.66 16.73
C PRO A 92 -12.67 -25.97 15.90
N VAL A 93 -12.85 -25.83 14.59
CA VAL A 93 -12.95 -26.89 13.59
C VAL A 93 -12.12 -26.52 12.37
N GLU A 94 -11.85 -27.47 11.48
CA GLU A 94 -11.24 -27.16 10.19
C GLU A 94 -12.15 -26.20 9.40
N TYR A 95 -11.60 -25.06 8.99
CA TYR A 95 -12.35 -23.98 8.36
C TYR A 95 -11.61 -23.42 7.14
N PHE A 96 -12.33 -23.21 6.04
CA PHE A 96 -11.81 -22.58 4.83
C PHE A 96 -12.72 -21.41 4.42
N HIS A 97 -12.16 -20.19 4.36
CA HIS A 97 -12.89 -18.99 3.94
C HIS A 97 -12.65 -18.71 2.45
N VAL A 98 -13.67 -18.91 1.62
CA VAL A 98 -13.59 -18.60 0.19
C VAL A 98 -13.96 -17.13 -0.03
N VAL A 99 -13.03 -16.36 -0.61
CA VAL A 99 -13.23 -14.93 -0.96
C VAL A 99 -13.02 -14.78 -2.46
N PHE A 100 -13.96 -14.12 -3.14
CA PHE A 100 -13.97 -13.90 -4.60
C PHE A 100 -13.47 -12.50 -4.98
#